data_AF-A0A0Q5E6E6-F1
#
_entry.id   AF-A0A0Q5E6E6-F1
#
_cell.length_a   1.000
_cell.length_b   1.000
_cell.length_c   1.000
_cell.angle_alpha   90.00
_cell.angle_beta   90.00
_cell.angle_gamma   90.00
#
_symmetry.space_group_name_H-M   'P 1'
#
loop_
_entity.id
_entity.type
_entity.pdbx_description
1 polymer ?
#
loop_
_entity_poly.entity_id
_entity_poly.type
_entity_poly.pdbx_seq_one_letter_code
_entity_poly.pdbx_strand_id
1 'polypeptide(L)' 'MISKTTSSPRSARPARIDPIVMSAMTGAGVGLGFAIALAVAAMLDVPFGVPLAVALPGAMLLAVGAAILITRRRNRLA' A
#
# COMPACT_ATOMS: atom_id res chain seq x y z
N MET A 1 -16.91 -42.54 24.97
CA MET A 1 -17.33 -41.97 23.66
C MET A 1 -17.33 -40.45 23.80
N ILE A 2 -16.32 -39.78 23.22
CA ILE A 2 -16.43 -38.84 22.07
C ILE A 2 -17.21 -37.56 22.47
N SER A 3 -16.69 -36.33 22.42
CA SER A 3 -15.80 -35.69 21.46
C SER A 3 -15.08 -34.51 22.14
N LYS A 4 -13.75 -34.42 22.02
CA LYS A 4 -13.02 -33.17 22.26
C LYS A 4 -13.27 -32.29 21.04
N THR A 5 -14.11 -31.27 21.17
CA THR A 5 -14.21 -30.19 20.19
C THR A 5 -12.90 -29.41 20.23
N THR A 6 -11.96 -29.80 19.38
CA THR A 6 -10.74 -29.05 19.11
C THR A 6 -11.15 -27.74 18.43
N SER A 7 -11.41 -26.70 19.23
CA SER A 7 -11.50 -25.34 18.72
C SER A 7 -10.12 -24.97 18.18
N SER A 8 -9.93 -25.17 16.89
CA SER A 8 -8.74 -24.76 16.17
C SER A 8 -8.56 -23.26 16.44
N PRO A 9 -7.50 -22.83 17.12
CA PRO A 9 -7.22 -21.41 17.21
C PRO A 9 -6.92 -20.99 15.78
N ARG A 10 -7.88 -20.31 15.16
CA ARG A 10 -7.68 -19.58 13.91
C ARG A 10 -6.66 -18.52 14.24
N SER A 11 -5.40 -18.93 14.16
CA SER A 11 -4.20 -18.12 14.20
C SER A 11 -4.53 -16.87 13.40
N ALA A 12 -4.68 -15.75 14.11
CA ALA A 12 -4.46 -14.44 13.55
C ALA A 12 -2.97 -14.43 13.17
N ARG A 13 -2.62 -15.15 12.11
CA ARG A 13 -1.30 -15.12 11.50
C ARG A 13 -1.18 -13.66 11.10
N PRO A 14 -0.29 -12.86 11.74
CA PRO A 14 -0.06 -11.51 11.27
C PRO A 14 0.22 -11.70 9.79
N ALA A 15 -0.52 -10.99 8.91
CA ALA A 15 -0.13 -10.91 7.52
C ALA A 15 1.35 -10.54 7.59
N ARG A 16 2.23 -11.50 7.23
CA ARG A 16 3.67 -11.32 7.35
C ARG A 16 3.99 -10.38 6.21
N ILE A 17 3.75 -9.10 6.44
CA ILE A 17 3.98 -8.06 5.46
C ILE A 17 5.49 -8.09 5.26
N ASP A 18 5.89 -8.55 4.09
CA ASP A 18 7.30 -8.63 3.75
C ASP A 18 7.83 -7.19 3.79
N PRO A 19 8.79 -6.88 4.69
CA PRO A 19 9.30 -5.52 4.85
C PRO A 19 9.95 -5.00 3.56
N ILE A 20 10.44 -5.89 2.68
CA ILE A 20 10.99 -5.53 1.38
C ILE A 20 9.86 -5.06 0.45
N VAL A 21 8.75 -5.80 0.42
CA VAL A 21 7.57 -5.43 -0.38
C VAL A 21 6.94 -4.14 0.14
N MET A 22 6.90 -3.96 1.45
CA MET A 22 6.38 -2.73 2.07
C MET A 22 7.28 -1.52 1.80
N SER A 23 8.61 -1.68 1.87
CA SER A 23 9.56 -0.64 1.49
C SER A 23 9.48 -0.30 0.01
N ALA A 24 9.38 -1.29 -0.87
CA ALA A 24 9.23 -1.06 -2.32
C ALA A 24 7.92 -0.33 -2.64
N MET A 25 6.82 -0.69 -1.99
CA MET A 25 5.53 0.00 -2.11
C MET A 25 5.57 1.43 -1.61
N THR A 26 6.20 1.65 -0.45
CA THR A 26 6.35 3.00 0.13
C THR A 26 7.22 3.86 -0.78
N GLY A 27 8.33 3.32 -1.27
CA GLY A 27 9.20 4.00 -2.23
C GLY A 27 8.48 4.33 -3.54
N ALA A 28 7.67 3.41 -4.07
CA ALA A 28 6.85 3.66 -5.26
C ALA A 28 5.79 4.75 -5.02
N GLY A 29 5.10 4.71 -3.88
CA GLY A 29 4.11 5.72 -3.50
C GLY A 29 4.73 7.11 -3.35
N VAL A 30 5.87 7.22 -2.65
CA VAL A 30 6.59 8.48 -2.47
C VAL A 30 7.13 8.99 -3.79
N GLY A 31 7.81 8.13 -4.57
CA GLY A 31 8.39 8.52 -5.87
C GLY A 31 7.34 9.02 -6.87
N LEU A 32 6.21 8.32 -6.95
CA LEU A 32 5.10 8.70 -7.82
C LEU A 32 4.43 10.00 -7.34
N GLY A 33 4.24 10.16 -6.03
CA GLY A 33 3.74 11.40 -5.43
C GLY A 33 4.64 12.62 -5.71
N PHE A 34 5.96 12.45 -5.61
CA PHE A 34 6.93 13.49 -5.94
C PHE A 34 6.94 13.83 -7.44
N ALA A 35 6.88 12.82 -8.32
CA ALA A 35 6.85 13.04 -9.76
C ALA A 35 5.61 13.83 -10.20
N ILE A 36 4.43 13.47 -9.67
CA ILE A 36 3.19 14.22 -9.92
C ILE A 36 3.30 15.65 -9.38
N ALA A 37 3.78 15.81 -8.16
CA ALA A 37 3.91 17.12 -7.54
C ALA A 37 4.84 18.05 -8.34
N LEU A 38 5.97 17.53 -8.84
CA LEU A 38 6.89 18.30 -9.69
C LEU A 38 6.26 18.65 -11.03
N ALA A 39 5.58 17.71 -11.67
CA ALA A 39 4.92 17.95 -12.95
C ALA A 39 3.82 19.02 -12.82
N VAL A 40 2.99 18.94 -11.78
CA VAL A 40 1.92 19.92 -11.53
C VAL A 40 2.49 21.29 -11.15
N ALA A 41 3.53 21.33 -10.30
CA ALA A 41 4.20 22.58 -9.95
C ALA A 41 4.78 23.27 -11.20
N ALA A 42 5.42 22.51 -12.10
CA ALA A 42 5.96 23.03 -13.33
C ALA A 42 4.89 23.47 -14.35
N MET A 43 3.76 22.76 -14.43
CA MET A 43 2.67 23.10 -15.35
C MET A 43 1.86 24.32 -14.92
N LEU A 44 1.66 24.50 -13.61
CA LEU A 44 0.78 25.55 -13.06
C LEU A 44 1.55 26.73 -12.47
N ASP A 45 2.88 26.70 -12.48
CA ASP A 45 3.77 27.69 -11.87
C ASP A 45 3.41 28.00 -10.40
N VAL A 46 3.06 26.93 -9.66
CA VAL A 46 2.66 27.00 -8.25
C VAL A 46 3.77 26.51 -7.33
N PRO A 47 3.84 26.99 -6.07
CA PRO A 47 4.81 26.50 -5.11
C PRO A 47 4.66 24.99 -4.91
N PHE A 48 5.78 24.27 -5.03
CA PHE A 48 5.85 22.80 -4.98
C PHE A 48 5.16 22.18 -3.75
N GLY A 49 5.12 22.89 -2.62
CA GLY A 49 4.47 22.42 -1.41
C GLY A 49 2.98 22.13 -1.59
N VAL A 50 2.27 22.90 -2.42
CA VAL A 50 0.82 22.75 -2.60
C VAL A 50 0.49 21.47 -3.39
N PRO A 51 1.08 21.22 -4.58
CA PRO A 51 0.90 19.94 -5.27
C PRO A 51 1.37 18.74 -4.44
N LEU A 52 2.48 18.87 -3.70
CA LEU A 52 3.00 17.77 -2.88
C LEU A 52 2.03 17.37 -1.76
N ALA A 53 1.42 18.35 -1.10
CA ALA A 53 0.45 18.11 -0.02
C ALA A 53 -0.78 17.32 -0.49
N VAL A 54 -1.12 17.40 -1.78
CA VAL A 54 -2.25 16.68 -2.37
C VAL A 54 -1.81 15.37 -3.02
N ALA A 55 -0.73 15.39 -3.80
CA ALA A 55 -0.27 14.26 -4.58
C ALA A 55 0.28 13.13 -3.71
N LEU A 56 0.98 13.46 -2.61
CA LEU A 56 1.64 12.47 -1.78
C LEU A 56 0.64 11.58 -1.00
N PRO A 57 -0.40 12.12 -0.33
CA PRO A 57 -1.45 11.29 0.26
C PRO A 57 -2.19 10.43 -0.78
N GLY A 58 -2.51 11.00 -1.95
CA GLY A 58 -3.19 10.28 -3.02
C GLY A 58 -2.35 9.11 -3.58
N ALA A 59 -1.07 9.35 -3.85
CA ALA A 59 -0.15 8.31 -4.30
C ALA A 59 0.03 7.20 -3.26
N MET A 60 0.02 7.56 -1.97
CA MET A 60 0.16 6.57 -0.90
C MET A 60 -1.10 5.70 -0.74
N LEU A 61 -2.30 6.28 -0.89
CA LEU A 61 -3.55 5.52 -0.94
C LEU A 61 -3.57 4.55 -2.13
N LEU A 62 -3.08 4.98 -3.30
CA LEU A 62 -2.94 4.11 -4.46
C LEU A 62 -1.92 2.99 -4.22
N ALA A 63 -0.76 3.29 -3.64
CA ALA A 63 0.24 2.28 -3.31
C ALA A 63 -0.31 1.23 -2.34
N VAL A 64 -0.98 1.66 -1.26
CA VAL A 64 -1.61 0.74 -0.30
C VAL A 64 -2.74 -0.06 -0.94
N GLY A 65 -3.60 0.59 -1.72
CA GLY A 65 -4.69 -0.08 -2.44
C GLY A 65 -4.17 -1.14 -3.42
N ALA A 66 -3.13 -0.80 -4.18
CA ALA A 66 -2.44 -1.73 -5.07
C ALA A 66 -1.84 -2.91 -4.31
N ALA A 67 -1.20 -2.65 -3.16
CA ALA A 67 -0.66 -3.72 -2.31
C ALA A 67 -1.75 -4.69 -1.86
N ILE A 68 -2.86 -4.17 -1.33
CA ILE A 68 -3.99 -5.00 -0.90
C ILE A 68 -4.55 -5.81 -2.08
N LEU A 69 -4.71 -5.19 -3.25
CA LEU A 69 -5.22 -5.85 -4.44
C LEU A 69 -4.30 -6.98 -4.91
N ILE A 70 -2.98 -6.74 -4.96
CA ILE A 70 -1.98 -7.74 -5.35
C ILE A 70 -1.98 -8.90 -4.35
N THR A 71 -2.00 -8.62 -3.05
CA THR A 71 -2.06 -9.64 -2.00
C THR A 71 -3.34 -10.49 -2.12
N ARG A 72 -4.49 -9.86 -2.33
CA ARG A 72 -5.77 -10.59 -2.53
C ARG A 72 -5.75 -11.46 -3.79
N ARG A 73 -5.20 -10.95 -4.89
CA ARG A 73 -5.06 -11.72 -6.14
C ARG A 73 -4.18 -12.94 -5.92
N ARG A 74 -3.04 -12.78 -5.24
CA ARG A 74 -2.11 -13.88 -4.94
C ARG A 74 -2.76 -14.97 -4.09
N ASN A 75 -3.57 -14.59 -3.10
CA ASN A 75 -4.29 -15.55 -2.25
C ASN A 75 -5.47 -16.25 -2.95
N ARG A 76 -5.98 -15.73 -4.07
CA ARG A 76 -7.01 -16.40 -4.88
C ARG A 76 -6.42 -17.41 -5.88
N LEU A 77 -5.13 -17.27 -6.20
CA LEU A 77 -4.42 -18.10 -7.17
C LEU A 77 -3.63 -19.24 -6.50
N ALA A 78 -3.57 -19.26 -5.16
CA ALA A 78 -2.91 -20.28 -4.35
C ALA A 78 -3.96 -21.17 -3.67
#